data_AF-A0A2A8PVH0-F1
#
_entry.id   AF-A0A2A8PVH0-F1
#
_cell.length_a   1.000
_cell.length_b   1.000
_cell.length_c   1.000
_cell.angle_alpha   90.00
_cell.angle_beta   90.00
_cell.angle_gamma   90.00
#
_symmetry.space_group_name_H-M   'P 1'
#
loop_
_entity.id
_entity.type
_entity.pdbx_description
1 polymer ?
#
loop_
_entity_poly.entity_id
_entity_poly.type
_entity_poly.pdbx_seq_one_letter_code
_entity_poly.pdbx_strand_id
1 'polypeptide(L)'
;MRPQDIKAVRQLTGLSQTQFGRLLDVSLLTVNKWERGHAQPKQENIKKLERLVGYDNLRIIQSKLLYDLPLLEASDNLRRRVEEKREGK
;
A
#
# COMPACT_ATOMS: atom_id res chain seq x y z
N MET A 1 -4.23 6.29 3.19
CA MET A 1 -3.05 5.42 2.93
C MET A 1 -2.22 5.39 4.20
N ARG A 2 -1.74 4.24 4.66
CA ARG A 2 -1.11 4.15 6.00
C ARG A 2 0.33 4.69 5.97
N PRO A 3 0.83 5.18 7.12
CA PRO A 3 2.20 5.71 7.21
C PRO A 3 3.27 4.73 6.73
N GLN A 4 3.12 3.45 7.08
CA GLN A 4 4.03 2.37 6.65
C GLN A 4 4.04 2.13 5.14
N ASP A 5 2.91 2.30 4.45
CA ASP A 5 2.82 2.15 2.99
C ASP A 5 3.69 3.22 2.31
N ILE A 6 3.55 4.47 2.78
CA ILE A 6 4.26 5.64 2.25
C ILE A 6 5.76 5.49 2.47
N LYS A 7 6.15 5.10 3.69
CA LYS A 7 7.55 4.86 4.04
C LYS A 7 8.16 3.72 3.22
N ALA A 8 7.40 2.64 3.01
CA ALA A 8 7.86 1.50 2.21
C ALA A 8 8.06 1.86 0.75
N VAL A 9 7.11 2.58 0.13
CA VAL A 9 7.26 3.11 -1.24
C VAL A 9 8.56 3.91 -1.37
N ARG A 10 8.82 4.82 -0.43
CA ARG A 10 10.04 5.62 -0.43
C ARG A 10 11.30 4.78 -0.26
N GLN A 11 11.31 3.84 0.68
CA GLN A 11 12.48 3.01 0.96
C GLN A 11 12.81 2.06 -0.20
N LEU A 12 11.80 1.44 -0.81
CA LEU A 12 11.96 0.53 -1.94
C LEU A 12 12.45 1.24 -3.21
N THR A 13 12.16 2.53 -3.35
CA THR A 13 12.68 3.37 -4.44
C THR A 13 14.06 3.96 -4.15
N GLY A 14 14.62 3.74 -2.95
CA GLY A 14 15.92 4.27 -2.55
C GLY A 14 15.95 5.79 -2.32
N LEU A 15 14.80 6.44 -2.19
CA LEU A 15 14.71 7.89 -2.10
C LEU A 15 14.86 8.39 -0.66
N SER A 16 15.56 9.52 -0.50
CA SER A 16 15.44 10.34 0.72
C SER A 16 14.04 10.96 0.81
N GLN A 17 13.61 11.36 2.01
CA GLN A 17 12.32 12.04 2.18
C GLN A 17 12.25 13.35 1.37
N THR A 18 13.38 14.05 1.19
CA THR A 18 13.47 15.28 0.38
C THR A 18 13.25 14.98 -1.11
N GLN A 19 13.93 13.97 -1.67
CA GLN A 19 13.76 13.59 -3.08
C GLN A 19 12.34 13.07 -3.34
N PHE A 20 11.80 12.28 -2.42
CA PHE A 20 10.43 11.78 -2.51
C PHE A 20 9.40 12.90 -2.48
N GLY A 21 9.56 13.86 -1.57
CA GLY A 21 8.71 15.05 -1.52
C GLY A 21 8.76 15.85 -2.81
N ARG A 22 9.95 16.08 -3.38
CA ARG A 22 10.12 16.77 -4.66
C ARG A 22 9.37 16.09 -5.81
N LEU A 23 9.43 14.75 -5.92
CA LEU A 23 8.72 14.00 -6.96
C LEU A 23 7.19 14.05 -6.80
N LEU A 24 6.71 14.19 -5.57
CA LEU A 24 5.28 14.32 -5.26
C LEU A 24 4.84 15.80 -5.17
N ASP A 25 5.76 16.74 -5.41
CA ASP A 25 5.51 18.17 -5.31
C ASP A 25 4.90 18.54 -3.94
N VAL A 26 5.59 18.08 -2.88
CA VAL A 26 5.32 18.40 -1.47
C VAL A 26 6.63 18.59 -0.70
N SER A 27 6.55 19.27 0.44
CA SER A 27 7.73 19.47 1.30
C SER A 27 8.21 18.18 1.98
N LEU A 28 9.49 18.15 2.37
CA LEU A 28 10.06 17.15 3.29
C LEU A 28 9.20 17.01 4.56
N LEU A 29 8.75 18.13 5.13
CA LEU A 29 7.98 18.15 6.36
C LEU A 29 6.62 17.46 6.19
N THR A 30 6.00 17.61 5.01
CA THR A 30 4.77 16.92 4.64
C THR A 30 4.97 15.41 4.60
N VAL A 31 6.03 14.94 3.93
CA VAL A 31 6.41 13.52 3.90
C VAL A 31 6.67 12.98 5.31
N ASN A 32 7.40 13.74 6.13
CA ASN A 32 7.68 13.36 7.52
C ASN A 32 6.40 13.18 8.34
N LYS A 33 5.44 14.11 8.23
CA LYS A 33 4.13 13.99 8.90
C LYS A 33 3.36 12.77 8.41
N TRP A 34 3.41 12.46 7.12
CA TRP A 34 2.77 11.27 6.56
C TRP A 34 3.38 9.97 7.10
N GLU A 35 4.71 9.83 7.08
CA GLU A 35 5.41 8.63 7.54
C GLU A 35 5.31 8.40 9.05
N ARG A 36 5.06 9.46 9.82
CA ARG A 36 4.80 9.38 11.26
C ARG A 36 3.31 9.24 11.62
N GLY A 37 2.41 9.31 10.64
CA GLY A 37 0.97 9.27 10.85
C GLY A 37 0.36 10.52 11.47
N HIS A 38 1.08 11.63 11.52
CA HIS A 38 0.57 12.92 12.00
C HIS A 38 -0.30 13.64 10.95
N ALA A 39 -0.26 13.21 9.69
CA ALA A 39 -1.16 13.67 8.65
C ALA A 39 -1.39 12.56 7.62
N GLN A 40 -2.50 12.65 6.88
CA GLN A 40 -2.81 11.74 5.78
C GLN A 40 -2.57 12.44 4.42
N PRO A 41 -2.06 11.73 3.41
CA PRO A 41 -2.00 12.27 2.06
C PRO A 41 -3.41 12.42 1.49
N LYS A 42 -3.69 13.57 0.88
CA LYS A 42 -4.89 13.81 0.06
C LYS A 42 -4.91 12.89 -1.17
N GLN A 43 -6.10 12.76 -1.77
CA GLN A 43 -6.28 11.90 -2.95
C GLN A 43 -5.41 12.29 -4.15
N GLU A 44 -5.12 13.58 -4.34
CA GLU A 44 -4.16 14.05 -5.36
C GLU A 44 -2.75 13.48 -5.14
N ASN A 45 -2.30 13.39 -3.88
CA ASN A 45 -0.98 12.87 -3.53
C ASN A 45 -0.92 11.36 -3.69
N ILE A 46 -2.03 10.66 -3.41
CA ILE A 46 -2.16 9.22 -3.68
C ILE A 46 -2.05 8.96 -5.19
N LYS A 47 -2.72 9.76 -6.03
CA LYS A 47 -2.57 9.65 -7.49
C LYS A 47 -1.14 9.93 -7.96
N LYS A 48 -0.44 10.90 -7.36
CA LYS A 48 0.98 11.16 -7.66
C LYS A 48 1.86 9.96 -7.28
N LEU A 49 1.61 9.34 -6.13
CA LEU A 49 2.28 8.09 -5.70
C LEU A 49 2.03 6.95 -6.68
N GLU A 50 0.77 6.73 -7.07
CA GLU A 50 0.38 5.71 -8.06
C GLU A 50 1.09 5.91 -9.40
N ARG A 51 1.21 7.16 -9.87
CA ARG A 51 1.96 7.47 -11.10
C ARG A 51 3.46 7.24 -10.95
N LEU A 52 4.01 7.50 -9.77
CA LEU A 52 5.44 7.36 -9.50
C LEU A 52 5.89 5.90 -9.51
N VAL A 53 5.12 5.00 -8.90
CA VAL A 53 5.53 3.59 -8.75
C VAL A 53 4.69 2.60 -9.56
N GLY A 54 3.58 3.02 -10.15
CA GLY A 54 2.64 2.15 -10.84
C GLY A 54 1.61 1.54 -9.88
N TYR A 55 0.38 1.36 -10.38
CA TYR A 55 -0.75 0.85 -9.61
C TYR A 55 -0.49 -0.56 -9.04
N ASP A 56 0.03 -1.48 -9.84
CA ASP A 56 0.27 -2.87 -9.39
C ASP A 56 1.34 -2.96 -8.29
N ASN A 57 2.44 -2.23 -8.43
CA ASN A 57 3.47 -2.15 -7.40
C ASN A 57 2.93 -1.57 -6.10
N LEU A 58 2.11 -0.51 -6.19
CA LEU A 58 1.50 0.09 -5.02
C LEU A 58 0.53 -0.88 -4.33
N ARG A 59 -0.25 -1.64 -5.11
CA ARG A 59 -1.15 -2.68 -4.58
C ARG A 59 -0.37 -3.77 -3.84
N ILE A 60 0.77 -4.22 -4.40
CA ILE A 60 1.66 -5.21 -3.75
C ILE A 60 2.24 -4.67 -2.44
N ILE A 61 2.70 -3.42 -2.41
CA ILE A 61 3.25 -2.82 -1.19
C ILE A 61 2.16 -2.71 -0.12
N GLN A 62 0.98 -2.22 -0.49
CA GLN A 62 -0.15 -2.10 0.43
C GLN A 62 -0.60 -3.46 0.94
N SER A 63 -0.68 -4.48 0.08
CA SER A 63 -1.10 -5.83 0.48
C SER A 63 -0.10 -6.48 1.42
N LYS A 64 1.21 -6.42 1.10
CA LYS A 64 2.30 -6.93 1.94
C LYS A 64 2.30 -6.31 3.35
N LEU A 65 1.84 -5.07 3.47
CA LEU A 65 1.78 -4.35 4.73
C LEU A 65 0.40 -4.44 5.42
N LEU A 66 -0.69 -4.80 4.72
CA LEU A 66 -2.05 -4.81 5.26
C LEU A 66 -2.33 -6.07 6.06
N TYR A 67 -2.23 -7.24 5.47
CA TYR A 67 -2.47 -8.54 6.11
C TYR A 67 -1.85 -9.61 5.22
N ASP A 68 -1.51 -10.76 5.81
CA ASP A 68 -1.12 -11.99 5.13
C ASP A 68 -1.96 -12.19 3.85
N LEU A 69 -1.40 -11.88 2.68
CA LEU A 69 -1.91 -12.38 1.39
C LEU A 69 -2.27 -13.89 1.51
N PRO A 70 -1.49 -14.70 2.26
CA PRO A 70 -1.87 -16.07 2.60
C PRO A 70 -3.21 -16.24 3.33
N LEU A 71 -3.63 -15.33 4.21
CA LEU A 71 -4.85 -15.50 5.01
C LEU A 71 -6.12 -15.21 4.18
N LEU A 72 -6.08 -14.21 3.31
CA LEU A 72 -7.20 -13.92 2.41
C LEU A 72 -7.34 -15.00 1.33
N GLU A 73 -6.21 -15.44 0.76
CA GLU A 73 -6.16 -16.59 -0.16
C GLU A 73 -6.60 -17.89 0.53
N ALA A 74 -6.18 -18.12 1.78
CA ALA A 74 -6.65 -19.25 2.57
C ALA A 74 -8.15 -19.15 2.85
N SER A 75 -8.69 -17.97 3.16
CA SER A 75 -10.12 -17.78 3.41
C SER A 75 -10.95 -18.12 2.16
N ASP A 76 -10.55 -17.64 0.98
CA ASP A 76 -11.24 -17.94 -0.28
C ASP A 76 -11.11 -19.43 -0.66
N ASN A 77 -9.94 -20.04 -0.47
CA ASN A 77 -9.75 -21.46 -0.68
C ASN A 77 -10.65 -22.31 0.24
N LEU A 78 -10.73 -21.95 1.52
CA LEU A 78 -11.56 -22.63 2.52
C LEU A 78 -13.05 -22.50 2.18
N ARG A 79 -13.52 -21.32 1.73
CA ARG A 79 -14.91 -21.11 1.30
C ARG A 79 -15.28 -22.02 0.12
N ARG A 80 -14.45 -22.05 -0.92
CA ARG A 80 -14.67 -22.89 -2.11
C ARG A 80 -14.80 -24.37 -1.75
N ARG A 81 -13.91 -24.89 -0.89
CA ARG A 81 -13.96 -26.28 -0.41
C ARG A 81 -15.23 -26.62 0.37
N VAL A 82 -15.78 -25.66 1.11
CA VAL A 82 -17.03 -25.85 1.86
C VAL A 82 -18.23 -25.89 0.92
N GLU A 83 -18.25 -25.08 -0.13
CA GLU A 83 -19.29 -25.05 -1.16
C GLU A 83 -19.32 -26.34 -1.98
N GLU A 84 -18.16 -26.80 -2.48
CA GLU A 84 -18.04 -28.04 -3.24
C GLU A 84 -18.54 -29.27 -2.46
N LYS A 85 -18.30 -29.31 -1.14
CA LYS A 85 -18.81 -30.37 -0.26
C LYS A 85 -20.31 -30.29 0.05
N ARG A 86 -20.92 -29.12 -0.10
CA ARG A 86 -22.37 -28.92 0.07
C ARG A 86 -23.13 -29.31 -1.20
N GLU A 87 -22.54 -29.10 -2.37
CA GLU A 87 -23.16 -29.39 -3.67
C GLU A 87 -23.02 -30.85 -4.11
N GLY A 88 -21.99 -31.56 -3.64
CA GLY A 88 -21.76 -32.98 -3.94
C GLY A 88 -22.50 -33.98 -3.04
N LYS A 89 -23.60 -33.57 -2.38
CA LYS A 89 -24.33 -34.38 -1.40
C LYS A 89 -25.82 -34.46 -1.71
#